data_AF-A0A5Q0BIR0-F1
#
_entry.id   AF-A0A5Q0BIR0-F1
#
_cell.length_a   1.000
_cell.length_b   1.000
_cell.length_c   1.000
_cell.angle_alpha   90.00
_cell.angle_beta   90.00
_cell.angle_gamma   90.00
#
_symmetry.space_group_name_H-M   'P 1'
#
loop_
_entity.id
_entity.type
_entity.pdbx_description
1 polymer ?
#
loop_
_entity_poly.entity_id
_entity_poly.type
_entity_poly.pdbx_seq_one_letter_code
_entity_poly.pdbx_strand_id
1 'polypeptide(L)'
;MDWASAKKLIESEIVQNTDINTNKSEYRIVKSIDEEVITVQVGELNYIKVTWEMLENCFKPISLGEKYDGNYFREHFPEHAKNHPCYVHVVGQIFVKSGVAIEQSEKYIEVIR
;
A
#
# COMPACT_ATOMS: atom_id res chain seq x y z
N MET A 1 14.85 4.42 4.95
CA MET A 1 14.07 5.61 5.41
C MET A 1 13.32 5.25 6.71
N ASP A 2 13.01 6.21 7.60
CA ASP A 2 12.15 5.93 8.78
C ASP A 2 10.65 6.09 8.48
N TRP A 3 9.78 5.56 9.34
CA TRP A 3 8.33 5.61 9.13
C TRP A 3 7.76 7.02 9.08
N ALA A 4 8.24 7.97 9.89
CA ALA A 4 7.70 9.33 9.88
C ALA A 4 8.02 10.03 8.55
N SER A 5 9.19 9.77 7.98
CA SER A 5 9.58 10.24 6.64
C SER A 5 8.71 9.61 5.54
N ALA A 6 8.49 8.29 5.60
CA ALA A 6 7.63 7.58 4.65
C ALA A 6 6.18 8.05 4.73
N LYS A 7 5.66 8.24 5.95
CA LYS A 7 4.30 8.75 6.18
C LYS A 7 4.11 10.12 5.54
N LYS A 8 5.06 11.05 5.71
CA LYS A 8 5.00 12.37 5.07
C LYS A 8 4.94 12.31 3.55
N LEU A 9 5.69 11.38 2.93
CA LEU A 9 5.62 11.16 1.48
C LEU A 9 4.26 10.62 1.06
N ILE A 10 3.72 9.66 1.81
CA ILE A 10 2.38 9.13 1.55
C ILE A 10 1.32 10.23 1.68
N GLU A 11 1.36 11.04 2.74
CA GLU A 11 0.43 12.15 2.95
C GLU A 11 0.53 13.25 1.87
N SER A 12 1.73 13.49 1.33
CA SER A 12 1.95 14.47 0.25
C SER A 12 1.43 13.98 -1.10
N GLU A 13 1.73 12.72 -1.44
CA GLU A 13 1.55 12.21 -2.81
C GLU A 13 0.24 11.44 -2.99
N ILE A 14 -0.29 10.82 -1.92
CA ILE A 14 -1.54 10.07 -1.98
C ILE A 14 -2.67 11.00 -1.57
N VAL A 15 -3.42 11.44 -2.57
CA VAL A 15 -4.61 12.29 -2.42
C VAL A 15 -5.86 11.61 -2.97
N GLN A 16 -7.03 12.20 -2.76
CA GLN A 16 -8.26 11.71 -3.37
C GLN A 16 -8.13 11.65 -4.91
N ASN A 17 -8.63 10.56 -5.50
CA ASN A 17 -8.51 10.19 -6.91
C ASN A 17 -7.11 9.76 -7.38
N THR A 18 -6.16 9.54 -6.46
CA THR A 18 -4.88 8.91 -6.83
C THR A 18 -5.12 7.52 -7.40
N ASP A 19 -4.47 7.23 -8.53
CA ASP A 19 -4.52 5.94 -9.21
C ASP A 19 -3.52 4.96 -8.56
N ILE A 20 -4.06 3.85 -8.05
CA ILE A 20 -3.35 2.80 -7.33
C ILE A 20 -3.38 1.50 -8.17
N ASN A 21 -3.47 1.62 -9.49
CA ASN A 21 -3.49 0.46 -10.38
C ASN A 21 -2.13 -0.23 -10.41
N THR A 22 -2.16 -1.53 -10.64
CA THR A 22 -0.97 -2.28 -11.02
C THR A 22 -0.99 -2.48 -12.54
N ASN A 23 0.16 -2.87 -13.13
CA ASN A 23 0.21 -3.23 -14.56
C ASN A 23 -0.73 -4.39 -14.94
N LYS A 24 -1.21 -5.16 -13.96
CA LYS A 24 -2.06 -6.34 -14.15
C LYS A 24 -3.52 -6.12 -13.72
N SER A 25 -3.86 -4.98 -13.12
CA SER A 25 -5.17 -4.72 -12.54
C SER A 25 -5.49 -3.24 -12.57
N GLU A 26 -6.53 -2.91 -13.32
CA GLU A 26 -7.12 -1.58 -13.39
C GLU A 26 -8.23 -1.42 -12.32
N TYR A 27 -8.76 -0.20 -12.17
CA TYR A 27 -9.87 0.15 -11.27
C TYR A 27 -9.55 0.23 -9.76
N ARG A 28 -8.42 0.84 -9.40
CA ARG A 28 -8.03 1.10 -8.02
C ARG A 28 -7.80 2.58 -7.80
N ILE A 29 -8.71 3.22 -7.08
CA ILE A 29 -8.70 4.68 -6.93
C ILE A 29 -8.93 5.04 -5.47
N VAL A 30 -8.11 5.95 -4.95
CA VAL A 30 -8.32 6.52 -3.61
C VAL A 30 -9.60 7.34 -3.59
N LYS A 31 -10.53 7.01 -2.68
CA LYS A 31 -11.83 7.68 -2.56
C LYS A 31 -11.91 8.65 -1.40
N SER A 32 -11.32 8.31 -0.27
CA SER A 32 -11.22 9.19 0.89
C SER A 32 -9.92 8.92 1.63
N ILE A 33 -9.45 9.95 2.32
CA ILE A 33 -8.35 9.88 3.27
C ILE A 33 -8.87 10.53 4.54
N ASP A 34 -9.01 9.70 5.56
CA ASP A 34 -9.45 10.07 6.89
C ASP A 34 -8.25 9.97 7.84
N GLU A 35 -8.37 10.48 9.07
CA GLU A 35 -7.23 10.54 10.02
C GLU A 35 -6.56 9.17 10.25
N GLU A 36 -7.33 8.09 10.18
CA GLU A 36 -6.86 6.73 10.48
C GLU A 36 -6.80 5.80 9.26
N VAL A 37 -7.47 6.15 8.15
CA VAL A 37 -7.75 5.24 7.03
C VAL A 37 -7.65 5.90 5.67
N ILE A 38 -7.07 5.18 4.72
CA ILE A 38 -7.17 5.45 3.29
C ILE A 38 -8.18 4.47 2.70
N THR A 39 -9.29 4.99 2.17
CA THR A 39 -10.30 4.16 1.49
C THR A 39 -9.99 4.10 0.00
N VAL A 40 -9.79 2.89 -0.53
CA VAL A 40 -9.48 2.64 -1.93
C VAL A 40 -10.62 1.83 -2.54
N GLN A 41 -11.24 2.37 -3.59
CA GLN A 41 -12.17 1.59 -4.41
C GLN A 41 -11.38 0.55 -5.19
N VAL A 42 -11.87 -0.69 -5.25
CA VAL A 42 -11.30 -1.78 -6.05
C VAL A 42 -12.41 -2.39 -6.92
N GLY A 43 -12.34 -2.18 -8.24
CA GLY A 43 -13.45 -2.47 -9.14
C GLY A 43 -14.61 -1.49 -8.93
N GLU A 44 -15.83 -1.85 -9.38
CA GLU A 44 -16.96 -0.91 -9.35
C GLU A 44 -17.62 -0.81 -7.96
N LEU A 45 -17.69 -1.91 -7.22
CA LEU A 45 -18.53 -2.01 -6.01
C LEU A 45 -17.76 -2.29 -4.71
N ASN A 46 -16.47 -2.61 -4.77
CA ASN A 46 -15.71 -2.97 -3.58
C ASN A 46 -14.84 -1.83 -3.09
N TYR A 47 -14.66 -1.78 -1.77
CA TYR A 47 -13.83 -0.79 -1.10
C TYR A 47 -12.92 -1.51 -0.10
N ILE A 48 -11.67 -1.09 -0.08
CA ILE A 48 -10.64 -1.55 0.82
C ILE A 48 -10.27 -0.38 1.73
N LYS A 49 -10.17 -0.65 3.04
CA LYS A 49 -9.74 0.34 4.02
C LYS A 49 -8.35 0.00 4.49
N VAL A 50 -7.37 0.82 4.12
CA VAL A 50 -5.99 0.65 4.55
C VAL A 50 -5.73 1.59 5.71
N THR A 51 -5.42 1.05 6.88
CA THR A 51 -5.08 1.86 8.05
C THR A 51 -3.64 2.34 7.99
N TRP A 52 -3.33 3.45 8.66
CA TRP A 52 -1.94 3.89 8.82
C TRP A 52 -1.09 2.86 9.57
N GLU A 53 -1.67 2.15 10.55
CA GLU A 53 -0.99 1.06 11.26
C GLU A 53 -0.64 -0.11 10.32
N MET A 54 -1.51 -0.42 9.36
CA MET A 54 -1.25 -1.44 8.34
C MET A 54 -0.10 -1.02 7.43
N LEU A 55 -0.07 0.24 7.00
CA LEU A 55 1.05 0.79 6.22
C LEU A 55 2.35 0.75 7.03
N GLU A 56 2.33 1.16 8.29
CA GLU A 56 3.53 1.12 9.15
C GLU A 56 4.08 -0.30 9.27
N ASN A 57 3.21 -1.29 9.52
CA ASN A 57 3.63 -2.69 9.63
C ASN A 57 4.17 -3.26 8.31
N CYS A 58 3.60 -2.87 7.18
CA CYS A 58 4.06 -3.30 5.85
C CYS A 58 5.31 -2.53 5.39
N PHE A 59 5.58 -1.37 5.98
CA PHE A 59 6.79 -0.59 5.73
C PHE A 59 8.03 -1.17 6.44
N LYS A 60 7.85 -1.86 7.58
CA LYS A 60 8.97 -2.50 8.33
C LYS A 60 9.91 -3.34 7.45
N PRO A 61 9.45 -4.32 6.66
CA PRO A 61 10.34 -5.08 5.80
C PRO A 61 11.02 -4.19 4.74
N ILE A 62 10.29 -3.22 4.19
CA ILE A 62 10.82 -2.27 3.19
C ILE A 62 12.01 -1.49 3.77
N SER A 63 11.86 -0.95 4.99
CA SER A 63 12.88 -0.14 5.65
C SER A 63 14.11 -0.91 6.13
N LEU A 64 13.95 -2.20 6.39
CA LEU A 64 15.05 -3.12 6.72
C LEU A 64 15.82 -3.60 5.48
N GLY A 65 15.44 -3.13 4.28
CA GLY A 65 16.00 -3.63 3.02
C GLY A 65 15.53 -5.03 2.65
N GLU A 66 14.51 -5.54 3.37
CA GLU A 66 13.80 -6.75 3.02
C GLU A 66 12.68 -6.45 2.02
N LYS A 67 11.98 -7.49 1.57
CA LYS A 67 10.89 -7.37 0.60
C LYS A 67 9.55 -7.36 1.33
N TYR A 68 8.67 -6.43 0.94
CA TYR A 68 7.25 -6.59 1.18
C TYR A 68 6.63 -7.37 0.03
N ASP A 69 5.95 -8.47 0.34
CA ASP A 69 5.23 -9.30 -0.63
C ASP A 69 3.93 -9.87 -0.03
N GLY A 70 3.18 -10.61 -0.86
CA GLY A 70 1.92 -11.20 -0.44
C GLY A 70 2.04 -12.29 0.63
N ASN A 71 3.22 -12.89 0.81
CA ASN A 71 3.42 -13.87 1.90
C ASN A 71 3.52 -13.12 3.22
N TYR A 72 4.38 -12.09 3.28
CA TYR A 72 4.50 -11.25 4.48
C TYR A 72 3.14 -10.69 4.91
N PHE A 73 2.36 -10.18 3.96
CA PHE A 73 1.03 -9.65 4.28
C PHE A 73 0.06 -10.72 4.78
N ARG A 74 0.07 -11.94 4.22
CA ARG A 74 -0.79 -13.05 4.68
C ARG A 74 -0.43 -13.52 6.08
N GLU A 75 0.84 -13.48 6.44
CA GLU A 75 1.31 -13.85 7.78
C GLU A 75 0.87 -12.84 8.85
N HIS A 76 0.90 -11.54 8.54
CA HIS A 76 0.59 -10.47 9.49
C HIS A 76 -0.89 -10.04 9.48
N PHE A 77 -1.57 -10.17 8.34
CA PHE A 77 -2.97 -9.78 8.15
C PHE A 77 -3.78 -10.90 7.47
N PRO A 78 -3.84 -12.11 8.05
CA PRO A 78 -4.47 -13.28 7.41
C PRO A 78 -5.95 -13.06 7.11
N GLU A 79 -6.68 -12.38 7.99
CA GLU A 79 -8.11 -12.10 7.80
C GLU A 79 -8.36 -11.14 6.63
N HIS A 80 -7.55 -10.08 6.52
CA HIS A 80 -7.62 -9.14 5.40
C HIS A 80 -7.24 -9.81 4.08
N ALA A 81 -6.19 -10.64 4.10
CA ALA A 81 -5.74 -11.35 2.92
C ALA A 81 -6.75 -12.41 2.44
N LYS A 82 -7.46 -13.07 3.36
CA LYS A 82 -8.51 -14.04 3.07
C LYS A 82 -9.77 -13.36 2.52
N ASN A 83 -10.13 -12.19 3.06
CA ASN A 83 -11.32 -11.45 2.65
C ASN A 83 -11.13 -10.75 1.30
N HIS A 84 -9.98 -10.12 1.06
CA HIS A 84 -9.74 -9.40 -0.19
C HIS A 84 -8.25 -9.44 -0.58
N PRO A 85 -7.81 -10.33 -1.49
CA PRO A 85 -6.38 -10.48 -1.82
C PRO A 85 -5.76 -9.21 -2.42
N CYS A 86 -6.59 -8.28 -2.91
CA CYS A 86 -6.13 -6.98 -3.41
C CYS A 86 -5.50 -6.08 -2.35
N TYR A 87 -5.69 -6.31 -1.03
CA TYR A 87 -5.04 -5.53 0.04
C TYR A 87 -3.52 -5.42 -0.16
N VAL A 88 -2.86 -6.55 -0.46
CA VAL A 88 -1.41 -6.62 -0.70
C VAL A 88 -0.98 -5.61 -1.77
N HIS A 89 -1.69 -5.62 -2.88
CA HIS A 89 -1.39 -4.78 -4.03
C HIS A 89 -1.76 -3.32 -3.78
N VAL A 90 -2.85 -3.04 -3.05
CA VAL A 90 -3.21 -1.66 -2.70
C VAL A 90 -2.15 -1.05 -1.79
N VAL A 91 -1.74 -1.76 -0.73
CA VAL A 91 -0.67 -1.32 0.18
C VAL A 91 0.64 -1.11 -0.58
N GLY A 92 1.05 -2.08 -1.39
CA GLY A 92 2.27 -1.97 -2.19
C GLY A 92 2.23 -0.77 -3.14
N GLN A 93 1.12 -0.56 -3.84
CA GLN A 93 0.98 0.56 -4.78
C GLN A 93 0.89 1.92 -4.07
N ILE A 94 0.37 2.01 -2.85
CA ILE A 94 0.47 3.23 -2.02
C ILE A 94 1.94 3.61 -1.81
N PHE A 95 2.81 2.65 -1.49
CA PHE A 95 4.25 2.91 -1.35
C PHE A 95 4.91 3.28 -2.68
N VAL A 96 4.50 2.65 -3.78
CA VAL A 96 5.06 2.96 -5.11
C VAL A 96 4.69 4.36 -5.56
N LYS A 97 3.42 4.73 -5.45
CA LYS A 97 2.92 6.04 -5.91
C LYS A 97 3.41 7.19 -5.05
N SER A 98 3.68 6.94 -3.77
CA SER A 98 4.32 7.92 -2.87
C SER A 98 5.85 7.99 -3.03
N GLY A 99 6.45 7.14 -3.85
CA GLY A 99 7.90 7.08 -4.03
C GLY A 99 8.66 6.50 -2.83
N VAL A 100 7.97 5.84 -1.90
CA VAL A 100 8.56 5.11 -0.77
C VAL A 100 9.18 3.78 -1.24
N ALA A 101 8.57 3.13 -2.22
CA ALA A 101 9.06 1.87 -2.78
C ALA A 101 9.05 1.84 -4.31
N ILE A 102 9.73 0.87 -4.90
CA ILE A 102 9.54 0.46 -6.31
C ILE A 102 8.99 -0.97 -6.37
N GLU A 103 8.16 -1.24 -7.37
CA GLU A 103 7.71 -2.60 -7.67
C GLU A 103 8.74 -3.30 -8.57
N GLN A 104 9.34 -4.40 -8.09
CA GLN A 104 10.19 -5.30 -8.86
C GLN A 104 9.66 -6.73 -8.78
N SER A 105 9.17 -7.27 -9.90
CA SER A 105 8.66 -8.65 -9.99
C SER A 105 7.67 -9.01 -8.87
N GLU A 106 6.65 -8.17 -8.66
CA GLU A 106 5.59 -8.35 -7.64
C GLU A 106 6.08 -8.25 -6.18
N LYS A 107 7.26 -7.65 -5.99
CA LYS A 107 7.84 -7.32 -4.68
C LYS A 107 8.01 -5.81 -4.58
N TYR A 108 7.89 -5.28 -3.37
CA TYR A 108 8.06 -3.85 -3.09
C TYR A 108 9.32 -3.67 -2.25
N ILE A 109 10.26 -2.86 -2.74
CA ILE A 109 11.57 -2.59 -2.11
C ILE A 109 11.81 -1.09 -1.97
N GLU A 110 12.57 -0.67 -0.95
CA GLU A 110 12.80 0.75 -0.66
C GLU A 110 13.45 1.47 -1.86
N VAL A 111 12.99 2.69 -2.14
CA VAL A 111 13.70 3.58 -3.07
C VAL A 111 14.89 4.19 -2.34
N ILE A 112 16.10 3.72 -2.67
CA ILE A 112 17.33 4.36 -2.22
C ILE A 112 17.43 5.72 -2.92
N ARG A 113 17.16 6.80 -2.19
CA ARG A 113 17.39 8.19 -2.63
C ARG A 113 18.57 8.79 -1.88
#